data_AF-A0A7J8H851-F1
#
_entry.id   AF-A0A7J8H851-F1
#
_cell.length_a   1.000
_cell.length_b   1.000
_cell.length_c   1.000
_cell.angle_alpha   90.00
_cell.angle_beta   90.00
_cell.angle_gamma   90.00
#
_symmetry.space_group_name_H-M   'P 1'
#
loop_
_entity.id
_entity.type
_entity.pdbx_description
1 polymer ?
#
loop_
_entity_poly.entity_id
_entity_poly.type
_entity_poly.pdbx_seq_one_letter_code
_entity_poly.pdbx_strand_id
1 'polypeptide(L)'
;MLVHGTFWQHWPSILLRGLSCRGRTHIHLAPGLPGDPGVISGMRPNCEVAVFINGPLALADGIPFFRSANGVILTPGNADGFLLPKYFKEALQLRPTRKPLSLSDNEGTECQSGPRHTSRGRTMIQQ
;
A
#
# COMPACT_ATOMS: atom_id res chain seq x y z
N MET A 1 10.44 12.80 -6.08
CA MET A 1 10.28 11.53 -5.33
C MET A 1 9.41 10.58 -6.15
N LEU A 2 9.33 9.30 -5.79
CA LEU A 2 8.40 8.34 -6.36
C LEU A 2 7.51 7.81 -5.24
N VAL A 3 6.27 8.26 -5.16
CA VAL A 3 5.37 7.84 -4.07
C VAL A 3 4.02 7.39 -4.58
N HIS A 4 3.52 6.29 -4.02
CA HIS A 4 2.18 5.79 -4.26
C HIS A 4 1.31 6.03 -3.04
N GLY A 5 0.19 6.75 -3.22
CA GLY A 5 -0.83 6.87 -2.19
C GLY A 5 -1.84 5.74 -2.28
N THR A 6 -2.14 5.12 -1.14
CA THR A 6 -3.15 4.07 -1.03
C THR A 6 -4.00 4.22 0.23
N PHE A 7 -5.03 3.39 0.35
CA PHE A 7 -5.88 3.27 1.53
C PHE A 7 -5.38 2.13 2.42
N TRP A 8 -5.64 2.23 3.72
CA TRP A 8 -5.16 1.27 4.73
C TRP A 8 -5.60 -0.16 4.41
N GLN A 9 -6.85 -0.34 3.97
CA GLN A 9 -7.41 -1.64 3.57
C GLN A 9 -6.61 -2.36 2.45
N HIS A 10 -5.83 -1.63 1.65
CA HIS A 10 -5.01 -2.22 0.59
C HIS A 10 -3.55 -2.42 1.01
N TRP A 11 -3.12 -1.81 2.11
CA TRP A 11 -1.73 -1.86 2.55
C TRP A 11 -1.22 -3.28 2.79
N PRO A 12 -1.93 -4.20 3.49
CA PRO A 12 -1.44 -5.56 3.67
C PRO A 12 -1.17 -6.30 2.36
N SER A 13 -2.06 -6.14 1.37
CA SER A 13 -1.89 -6.77 0.05
C SER A 13 -0.72 -6.17 -0.72
N ILE A 14 -0.53 -4.85 -0.64
CA ILE A 14 0.57 -4.14 -1.28
C ILE A 14 1.90 -4.53 -0.64
N LEU A 15 1.96 -4.63 0.69
CA LEU A 15 3.14 -5.05 1.42
C LEU A 15 3.58 -6.46 0.99
N LEU A 16 2.63 -7.39 0.87
CA LEU A 16 2.91 -8.78 0.50
C LEU A 16 3.24 -8.95 -0.99
N ARG A 17 2.49 -8.31 -1.89
CA ARG A 17 2.50 -8.61 -3.35
C ARG A 17 3.11 -7.52 -4.21
N GLY A 18 3.29 -6.32 -3.67
CA GLY A 18 3.72 -5.14 -4.41
C GLY A 18 2.56 -4.30 -4.94
N LEU A 19 2.90 -3.21 -5.63
CA LEU A 19 1.94 -2.41 -6.38
C LEU A 19 1.62 -3.09 -7.71
N SER A 20 0.38 -2.98 -8.16
CA SER A 20 -0.08 -3.56 -9.42
C SER A 20 -0.70 -2.49 -10.29
N CYS A 21 -0.56 -2.63 -11.61
CA CYS A 21 -1.35 -1.89 -12.59
C CYS A 21 -2.86 -2.11 -12.40
N ARG A 22 -3.25 -3.22 -11.74
CA ARG A 22 -4.64 -3.66 -11.59
C ARG A 22 -5.29 -3.75 -12.98
N GLY A 23 -6.47 -3.15 -13.18
CA GLY A 23 -7.14 -3.07 -14.48
C GLY A 23 -6.70 -1.90 -15.37
N ARG A 24 -5.54 -1.26 -15.08
CA ARG A 24 -5.00 -0.14 -15.86
C ARG A 24 -3.72 -0.58 -16.59
N THR A 25 -3.19 0.30 -17.43
CA THR A 25 -1.93 0.06 -18.16
C THR A 25 -0.68 0.36 -17.33
N HIS A 26 -0.77 1.25 -16.33
CA HIS A 26 0.38 1.69 -15.55
C HIS A 26 0.05 1.88 -14.07
N ILE A 27 1.03 1.61 -13.21
CA ILE A 27 1.09 2.07 -11.83
C ILE A 27 1.35 3.58 -11.84
N HIS A 28 0.52 4.32 -11.09
CA HIS A 28 0.62 5.77 -10.98
C HIS A 28 1.36 6.15 -9.70
N LEU A 29 2.35 7.01 -9.83
CA LEU A 29 3.19 7.53 -8.76
C LEU A 29 3.18 9.06 -8.81
N ALA A 30 3.16 9.69 -7.63
CA ALA A 30 3.27 11.13 -7.49
C ALA A 30 4.74 11.55 -7.32
N PRO A 31 5.09 12.78 -7.74
CA PRO A 31 6.42 13.34 -7.53
C PRO A 31 6.68 13.77 -6.08
N GLY A 32 5.65 13.79 -5.21
CA GLY A 32 5.69 14.14 -3.78
C GLY A 32 4.36 13.82 -3.05
N LEU A 33 4.25 14.23 -1.80
CA LEU A 33 3.07 14.00 -0.94
C LEU A 33 1.95 15.02 -1.18
N PRO A 34 0.70 14.76 -0.76
CA PRO A 34 -0.37 15.74 -0.88
C PRO A 34 -0.06 16.94 0.01
N GLY A 35 -0.08 18.13 -0.56
CA GLY A 35 0.25 19.40 0.12
C GLY A 35 1.69 19.87 -0.09
N ASP A 36 2.56 19.06 -0.72
CA ASP A 36 3.90 19.53 -1.07
C ASP A 36 3.82 20.60 -2.18
N PRO A 37 4.66 21.66 -2.13
CA PRO A 37 4.70 22.68 -3.16
C PRO A 37 4.93 22.09 -4.56
N GLY A 38 4.05 22.42 -5.50
CA GLY A 38 4.14 21.94 -6.89
C GLY A 38 3.57 20.53 -7.14
N VAL A 39 3.04 19.84 -6.12
CA VAL A 39 2.32 18.57 -6.29
C VAL A 39 0.84 18.85 -6.49
N ILE A 40 0.46 19.03 -7.76
CA ILE A 40 -0.95 19.28 -8.15
C ILE A 40 -1.70 17.95 -8.31
N SER A 41 -1.02 16.90 -8.78
CA SER A 41 -1.64 15.63 -9.17
C SER A 41 -0.79 14.42 -8.80
N GLY A 42 -1.43 13.24 -8.77
CA GLY A 42 -0.75 11.95 -8.57
C GLY A 42 -1.15 11.19 -7.32
N MET A 43 -1.80 11.84 -6.34
CA MET A 43 -2.29 11.18 -5.13
C MET A 43 -3.57 11.84 -4.60
N ARG A 44 -4.49 11.03 -4.09
CA ARG A 44 -5.74 11.54 -3.50
C ARG A 44 -5.44 12.18 -2.13
N PRO A 45 -6.06 13.33 -1.79
CA PRO A 45 -5.81 14.00 -0.50
C PRO A 45 -6.16 13.15 0.73
N ASN A 46 -7.04 12.17 0.58
CA ASN A 46 -7.50 11.29 1.65
C ASN A 46 -6.77 9.94 1.70
N CYS A 47 -5.65 9.77 1.00
CA CYS A 47 -4.82 8.57 1.15
C CYS A 47 -4.34 8.44 2.61
N GLU A 48 -4.27 7.20 3.07
CA GLU A 48 -3.93 6.87 4.46
C GLU A 48 -2.51 6.32 4.58
N VAL A 49 -1.96 5.80 3.48
CA VAL A 49 -0.61 5.24 3.41
C VAL A 49 0.10 5.79 2.18
N ALA A 50 1.36 6.19 2.34
CA ALA A 50 2.27 6.55 1.27
C ALA A 50 3.39 5.50 1.19
N VAL A 51 3.59 4.92 0.01
CA VAL A 51 4.64 3.94 -0.27
C VAL A 51 5.69 4.60 -1.15
N PHE A 52 6.91 4.71 -0.64
CA PHE A 52 8.02 5.36 -1.34
C PHE A 52 8.82 4.30 -2.11
N ILE A 53 9.11 4.59 -3.36
CA ILE A 53 9.74 3.65 -4.27
C ILE A 53 11.24 3.97 -4.41
N ASN A 54 12.07 2.94 -4.29
CA ASN A 54 13.47 2.95 -4.69
C ASN A 54 13.57 2.91 -6.22
N GLY A 55 13.39 4.06 -6.84
CA GLY A 55 13.49 4.25 -8.29
C GLY A 55 14.82 3.77 -8.90
N PRO A 56 15.98 4.14 -8.34
CA PRO A 56 17.28 3.68 -8.85
C PRO A 56 17.39 2.15 -8.91
N LEU A 57 16.95 1.44 -7.87
CA LEU A 57 16.95 -0.02 -7.86
C LEU A 57 16.01 -0.60 -8.93
N ALA A 58 14.79 -0.08 -9.04
CA ALA A 58 13.83 -0.53 -10.04
C ALA A 58 14.32 -0.28 -11.47
N LEU A 59 14.95 0.88 -11.73
CA LEU A 59 15.55 1.21 -13.02
C LEU A 59 16.72 0.28 -13.36
N ALA A 60 17.59 -0.03 -12.39
CA ALA A 60 18.70 -0.96 -12.57
C ALA A 60 18.20 -2.38 -12.91
N ASP A 61 17.06 -2.79 -12.35
CA ASP A 61 16.38 -4.05 -12.65
C ASP A 61 15.52 -3.98 -13.94
N GLY A 62 15.61 -2.90 -14.71
CA GLY A 62 14.97 -2.76 -16.02
C GLY A 62 13.50 -2.32 -16.00
N ILE A 63 12.99 -1.81 -14.88
CA ILE A 63 11.62 -1.29 -14.78
C ILE A 63 11.61 0.20 -15.20
N PRO A 64 10.97 0.56 -16.32
CA PRO A 64 10.98 1.93 -16.81
C PRO A 64 10.00 2.82 -16.02
N PHE A 65 10.32 4.11 -15.99
CA PHE A 65 9.45 5.16 -15.46
C PHE A 65 9.28 6.26 -16.50
N PHE A 66 8.06 6.76 -16.63
CA PHE A 66 7.71 7.82 -17.57
C PHE A 66 7.07 8.98 -16.82
N ARG A 67 7.37 10.21 -17.21
CA ARG A 67 6.71 11.40 -16.64
C ARG A 67 5.68 11.93 -17.62
N SER A 68 4.44 12.05 -17.16
CA SER A 68 3.35 12.68 -17.91
C SER A 68 3.49 14.21 -17.91
N ALA A 69 2.75 14.87 -18.81
CA ALA A 69 2.68 16.33 -18.89
C ALA A 69 2.25 16.99 -17.56
N ASN A 70 1.36 16.34 -16.80
CA ASN A 70 0.86 16.82 -15.50
C ASN A 70 1.78 16.47 -14.33
N GLY A 71 2.98 15.94 -14.60
CA GLY A 71 3.99 15.62 -13.59
C GLY A 71 3.79 14.29 -12.87
N VAL A 72 2.69 13.57 -13.11
CA VAL A 72 2.49 12.19 -12.63
C VAL A 72 3.53 11.27 -13.27
N ILE A 73 4.07 10.36 -12.49
CA ILE A 73 5.06 9.37 -12.91
C ILE A 73 4.35 8.03 -13.09
N LEU A 74 4.63 7.35 -14.18
CA LEU A 74 3.99 6.11 -14.61
C LEU A 74 5.04 5.03 -14.74
N THR A 75 4.70 3.81 -14.33
CA THR A 75 5.52 2.64 -14.61
C THR A 75 4.62 1.47 -14.99
N PRO A 76 4.97 0.67 -16.02
CA PRO A 76 4.25 -0.56 -16.31
C PRO A 76 4.52 -1.63 -15.24
N GLY A 77 5.52 -1.45 -14.39
CA GLY A 77 6.02 -2.51 -13.51
C GLY A 77 6.85 -3.54 -14.28
N ASN A 78 6.96 -4.74 -13.73
CA ASN A 78 7.58 -5.90 -14.38
C ASN A 78 6.67 -6.45 -15.50
N ALA A 79 7.07 -7.60 -16.08
CA ALA A 79 6.29 -8.28 -17.12
C ALA A 79 4.84 -8.62 -16.73
N ASP A 80 4.57 -8.80 -15.42
CA ASP A 80 3.25 -9.12 -14.88
C ASP A 80 2.44 -7.86 -14.49
N GLY A 81 2.99 -6.67 -14.71
CA GLY A 81 2.33 -5.42 -14.32
C GLY A 81 2.52 -5.04 -12.85
N PHE A 82 3.54 -5.58 -12.17
CA PHE A 82 3.81 -5.38 -10.74
C PHE A 82 5.10 -4.62 -10.47
N LEU A 83 5.07 -3.78 -9.44
CA LEU A 83 6.25 -3.25 -8.78
C LEU A 83 6.38 -3.94 -7.42
N LEU A 84 7.30 -4.88 -7.36
CA LEU A 84 7.48 -5.80 -6.22
C LEU A 84 7.89 -5.07 -4.91
N PRO A 85 7.60 -5.65 -3.73
CA PRO A 85 7.95 -5.05 -2.45
C PRO A 85 9.45 -4.77 -2.25
N LYS A 86 10.35 -5.50 -2.94
CA LYS A 86 11.80 -5.23 -2.91
C LYS A 86 12.18 -3.82 -3.37
N TYR A 87 11.30 -3.14 -4.09
CA TYR A 87 11.49 -1.76 -4.53
C TYR A 87 10.89 -0.73 -3.56
N PHE A 88 10.29 -1.16 -2.45
CA PHE A 88 9.80 -0.24 -1.43
C PHE A 88 10.97 0.25 -0.60
N LYS A 89 11.17 1.57 -0.59
CA LYS A 89 12.19 2.23 0.22
C LYS A 89 11.72 2.41 1.66
N GLU A 90 10.48 2.87 1.81
CA GLU A 90 9.83 3.10 3.10
C GLU A 90 8.31 3.20 2.89
N ALA A 91 7.55 3.07 3.98
CA ALA A 91 6.11 3.33 3.98
C ALA A 91 5.75 4.22 5.17
N LEU A 92 4.81 5.14 4.95
CA LEU A 92 4.36 6.10 5.94
C LEU A 92 2.84 6.03 6.03
N GLN A 93 2.32 5.80 7.23
CA GLN A 93 0.93 6.10 7.52
C GLN A 93 0.77 7.63 7.53
N LEU A 94 -0.16 8.16 6.75
CA LEU A 94 -0.46 9.58 6.65
C LEU A 94 -1.56 10.00 7.63
N ARG A 95 -2.52 9.10 7.90
CA ARG A 95 -3.71 9.35 8.72
C ARG A 95 -4.06 8.12 9.59
N PRO A 96 -4.71 8.29 10.76
CA PRO A 96 -4.99 9.57 11.41
C PRO A 96 -3.74 10.27 11.93
N THR A 97 -2.69 9.52 12.23
CA THR A 97 -1.41 10.05 12.73
C THR A 97 -0.27 9.65 11.81
N ARG A 98 0.64 10.58 11.54
CA ARG A 98 1.84 10.28 10.76
C ARG A 98 2.77 9.35 11.54
N LYS A 99 3.04 8.16 11.01
CA LYS A 99 4.04 7.24 11.57
C LYS A 99 4.66 6.33 10.51
N PRO A 100 5.95 5.99 10.61
CA PRO A 100 6.56 4.97 9.75
C PRO A 100 5.86 3.62 9.89
N LEU A 101 5.81 2.87 8.80
CA LEU A 101 5.32 1.49 8.75
C LEU A 101 6.48 0.53 8.44
N SER A 102 6.47 -0.63 9.08
CA SER A 102 7.44 -1.69 8.78
C SER A 102 7.21 -2.24 7.37
N LEU A 103 8.31 -2.48 6.64
CA LEU A 103 8.30 -3.17 5.34
C LEU A 103 8.54 -4.68 5.46
N SER A 104 8.90 -5.17 6.65
CA SER A 104 9.01 -6.58 6.96
C SER A 104 7.81 -7.01 7.80
N ASP A 105 7.14 -8.08 7.38
CA ASP A 105 6.20 -8.81 8.21
C ASP A 105 6.99 -9.39 9.39
N ASN A 106 6.85 -8.80 10.57
CA ASN A 106 7.09 -9.58 11.78
C ASN A 106 5.86 -10.47 11.92
N GLU A 107 6.02 -11.77 11.68
CA GLU A 107 5.08 -12.80 12.07
C GLU A 107 4.73 -12.62 13.55
N GLY A 108 3.58 -12.01 13.79
CA GLY A 108 2.96 -11.84 15.10
C GLY A 108 1.61 -12.54 15.08
N THR A 109 1.65 -13.87 15.13
CA THR A 109 0.51 -14.64 15.58
C THR A 109 0.28 -14.29 17.04
N GLU A 110 -0.74 -13.48 17.35
CA GLU A 110 -1.35 -13.48 18.68
C GLU A 110 -2.81 -13.91 18.56
N CYS A 111 -2.97 -15.23 18.47
CA CYS A 111 -4.20 -15.93 18.81
C CYS A 111 -4.43 -15.75 20.31
N GLN A 112 -5.21 -14.74 20.70
CA GLN A 112 -5.65 -14.64 22.09
C GLN A 112 -6.60 -15.79 22.42
N SER A 113 -6.09 -16.67 23.28
CA SER A 113 -6.73 -17.88 23.76
C SER A 113 -7.34 -17.62 25.14
N GLY A 114 -8.68 -17.58 25.23
CA GLY A 114 -9.49 -17.93 26.42
C GLY A 114 -9.77 -16.85 27.48
N PRO A 115 -10.75 -17.07 28.42
CA PRO A 115 -11.36 -18.35 28.78
C PRO A 115 -12.91 -18.44 28.76
N ARG A 116 -13.36 -19.65 28.37
CA ARG A 116 -14.44 -20.52 28.89
C ARG A 116 -15.63 -19.97 29.72
N HIS A 117 -16.80 -20.48 29.31
CA HIS A 117 -17.99 -20.90 30.09
C HIS A 117 -18.87 -19.84 30.77
N THR A 118 -20.11 -19.70 30.27
CA THR A 118 -21.31 -19.92 31.10
C THR A 118 -22.35 -20.71 30.31
N SER A 119 -22.78 -21.84 30.86
CA SER A 119 -23.90 -22.64 30.39
C SER A 119 -25.14 -22.31 31.23
N ARG A 120 -26.13 -21.68 30.61
CA ARG A 120 -27.54 -21.57 31.05
C ARG A 120 -28.34 -21.52 29.76
N GLY A 121 -29.38 -22.28 29.46
CA GLY A 121 -30.24 -23.23 30.16
C GLY A 121 -31.48 -23.34 29.26
N ARG A 122 -32.03 -24.55 29.11
CA ARG A 122 -33.26 -24.99 28.39
C ARG A 122 -34.32 -23.90 28.11
N THR A 123 -35.06 -23.95 27.00
CA THR A 123 -36.23 -24.87 26.83
C THR A 123 -36.74 -24.90 25.38
N MET A 124 -37.32 -26.06 25.03
CA MET A 124 -38.01 -26.44 23.79
C MET A 124 -39.15 -25.48 23.39
N ILE A 125 -39.51 -25.47 22.09
CA ILE A 125 -40.84 -25.86 21.59
C ILE A 125 -40.76 -26.00 20.06
N GLN A 126 -41.32 -27.11 19.60
CA GLN A 126 -41.53 -27.51 18.22
C GLN A 126 -42.92 -27.08 17.78
N GLN A 127 -43.04 -26.53 16.57
CA GLN A 127 -44.16 -26.75 15.63
C GLN A 127 -43.62 -26.65 14.21
#